data_AF-A0A925BHP9-F1
#
_entry.id   AF-A0A925BHP9-F1
#
_cell.length_a   1.000
_cell.length_b   1.000
_cell.length_c   1.000
_cell.angle_alpha   90.00
_cell.angle_beta   90.00
_cell.angle_gamma   90.00
#
_symmetry.space_group_name_H-M   'P 1'
#
loop_
_entity.id
_entity.type
_entity.pdbx_description
1 polymer ?
#
loop_
_entity_poly.entity_id
_entity_poly.type
_entity_poly.pdbx_seq_one_letter_code
_entity_poly.pdbx_strand_id
1 'polypeptide(L)'
;KQKLTLYQLPLSNYPLEETSAIVELETTLPSSGQNDSPLCIATVDDDIYEVYNGKIDSPRIFSRALSADEIERLKADASPLEVGGDDLVAAWDFSRDMASATVTDIGPHGLHGVVVNMPMRAVTGHNWDTTHYDFKHAPSQYGAIHFHDDDLEDAKWETDFEWRIPDGTKSGIYAARLRAKDSDGEHVDYIPFAVRPKRGKPTAKAVILVPTLTYLAYANERLAGLPLHSAGITNRPLVKDPLDVYLEQHPEFAMSIYDVHSDGSGCCYSSRLRPIVNMRPNYRMWLVGAPRHLGADLYLVDWLEAQGFDYDVITDEDLHHEGVELLSNYRVVMSGMHPEYWTTPMLSALESYLANGGKLMSLGANGYYWVTAIDPERPHIVEVRRGNSGTRAWNSAPGEQYHSATGEMGGLWRHRGKTPNQIAGVGFSGDGWHSPTPAYTRQPGSFDERAAFIFEGIAPDEIIGNFGLVLGGAAGDEMDRLDFTLGSPPHTLLLATASNYSRQYMPVIEDLLELSSSLLANQDPRVRADMTYFETPNGGAVFSVGSITWCGSLSHNDYNNNVSRITANVLRAFTLA
;
A
#
# COMPACT_ATOMS: atom_id res chain seq x y z
N LYS A 1 17.95 40.92 32.54
CA LYS A 1 18.26 40.19 31.29
C LYS A 1 18.63 38.78 31.69
N GLN A 2 18.09 37.79 31.00
CA GLN A 2 18.43 36.39 31.17
C GLN A 2 19.33 35.98 30.01
N LYS A 3 20.23 35.02 30.26
CA LYS A 3 21.11 34.46 29.25
C LYS A 3 20.49 33.16 28.75
N LEU A 4 20.13 33.11 27.49
CA LEU A 4 19.71 31.89 26.80
C LEU A 4 20.93 31.30 26.09
N THR A 5 21.21 30.03 26.30
CA THR A 5 22.27 29.32 25.59
C THR A 5 21.67 28.14 24.85
N LEU A 6 21.86 28.09 23.53
CA LEU A 6 21.51 26.97 22.67
C LEU A 6 22.78 26.18 22.35
N TYR A 7 22.74 24.87 22.58
CA TYR A 7 23.82 23.95 22.25
C TYR A 7 23.40 23.06 21.10
N GLN A 8 24.18 23.05 20.03
CA GLN A 8 24.13 22.05 18.96
C GLN A 8 25.44 21.28 19.02
N LEU A 9 25.37 19.98 19.29
CA LEU A 9 26.56 19.13 19.37
C LEU A 9 26.35 17.93 18.44
N PRO A 10 27.33 17.57 17.60
CA PRO A 10 27.20 16.40 16.75
C PRO A 10 27.26 15.12 17.58
N LEU A 11 26.54 14.09 17.13
CA LEU A 11 26.63 12.74 17.71
C LEU A 11 28.02 12.13 17.47
N SER A 12 28.57 12.34 16.26
CA SER A 12 29.92 11.93 15.88
C SER A 12 30.80 13.15 15.66
N ASN A 13 31.90 13.25 16.40
CA ASN A 13 32.82 14.37 16.26
C ASN A 13 33.84 14.07 15.15
N TYR A 14 33.66 14.66 13.97
CA TYR A 14 34.61 14.55 12.86
C TYR A 14 35.65 15.69 12.94
N PRO A 15 36.97 15.41 12.87
CA PRO A 15 38.03 16.38 13.16
C PRO A 15 38.10 17.65 12.29
N LEU A 16 37.26 17.77 11.25
CA LEU A 16 37.26 18.86 10.27
C LEU A 16 35.86 19.39 9.97
N GLU A 17 34.86 19.02 10.77
CA GLU A 17 33.47 19.43 10.57
C GLU A 17 33.05 20.34 11.73
N GLU A 18 32.83 21.63 11.46
CA GLU A 18 32.32 22.59 12.45
C GLU A 18 30.80 22.47 12.61
N THR A 19 30.31 21.29 13.01
CA THR A 19 28.87 21.04 13.26
C THR A 19 28.45 21.29 14.70
N SER A 20 29.40 21.52 15.60
CA SER A 20 29.13 21.98 16.95
C SER A 20 28.98 23.50 17.00
N ALA A 21 27.92 23.99 17.62
CA ALA A 21 27.66 25.41 17.82
C ALA A 21 27.12 25.66 19.23
N ILE A 22 27.56 26.76 19.83
CA ILE A 22 26.99 27.30 21.07
C ILE A 22 26.59 28.73 20.77
N VAL A 23 25.30 29.02 20.84
CA VAL A 23 24.77 30.36 20.61
C VAL A 23 24.27 30.90 21.95
N GLU A 24 24.80 32.06 22.34
CA GLU A 24 24.41 32.75 23.57
C GLU A 24 23.70 34.05 23.23
N LEU A 25 22.50 34.24 23.80
CA LEU A 25 21.69 35.44 23.61
C LEU A 25 21.34 36.04 24.97
N GLU A 26 21.68 37.31 25.17
CA GLU A 26 21.08 38.07 26.25
C GLU A 26 19.69 38.55 25.83
N THR A 27 18.66 38.04 26.48
CA THR A 27 17.27 38.43 26.21
C THR A 27 16.57 38.89 27.48
N THR A 28 15.42 39.55 27.32
CA THR A 28 14.49 39.77 28.41
C THR A 28 13.31 38.87 28.12
N LEU A 29 13.13 37.80 28.90
CA LEU A 29 11.92 37.00 28.76
C LEU A 29 10.72 37.91 29.01
N PRO A 30 9.73 37.91 28.12
CA PRO A 30 8.48 38.61 28.39
C PRO A 30 7.88 38.06 29.70
N SER A 31 7.09 38.89 30.39
CA SER A 31 6.31 38.42 31.54
C SER A 31 5.49 37.21 31.11
N SER A 32 5.56 36.12 31.86
CA SER A 32 4.75 34.93 31.61
C SER A 32 3.26 35.31 31.58
N GLY A 33 2.65 35.27 30.40
CA GLY A 33 1.20 35.27 30.28
C GLY A 33 0.70 33.84 30.46
N GLN A 34 -0.46 33.65 31.08
CA GLN A 34 -1.19 32.40 30.91
C GLN A 34 -1.75 32.40 29.49
N ASN A 35 -1.46 31.35 28.74
CA ASN A 35 -2.17 31.01 27.52
C ASN A 35 -2.67 29.57 27.64
N ASP A 36 -3.62 29.23 26.79
CA ASP A 36 -4.19 27.88 26.69
C ASP A 36 -3.57 27.11 25.50
N SER A 37 -2.46 27.63 24.93
CA SER A 37 -1.79 27.01 23.78
C SER A 37 -1.11 25.70 24.21
N PRO A 38 -1.25 24.61 23.43
CA PRO A 38 -0.53 23.38 23.73
C PRO A 38 0.98 23.57 23.58
N LEU A 39 1.76 22.74 24.28
CA LEU A 39 3.17 22.58 23.96
C LEU A 39 3.28 21.73 22.70
N CYS A 40 3.81 22.30 21.62
CA CYS A 40 4.09 21.58 20.39
C CYS A 40 5.54 21.09 20.34
N ILE A 41 5.74 19.92 19.74
CA ILE A 41 7.05 19.37 19.38
C ILE A 41 7.06 19.24 17.86
N ALA A 42 8.18 19.62 17.23
CA ALA A 42 8.35 19.68 15.77
C ALA A 42 7.55 20.78 15.03
N THR A 43 6.96 21.75 15.72
CA THR A 43 6.40 22.96 15.11
C THR A 43 6.42 24.14 16.09
N VAL A 44 6.21 25.36 15.59
CA VAL A 44 6.03 26.60 16.38
C VAL A 44 4.54 26.98 16.35
N ASP A 45 3.85 26.86 17.49
CA ASP A 45 2.40 27.15 17.66
C ASP A 45 1.47 26.12 16.98
N ASP A 46 0.17 26.42 16.90
CA ASP A 46 -0.80 25.72 16.05
C ASP A 46 -0.60 26.01 14.54
N ASP A 47 0.49 26.71 14.18
CA ASP A 47 0.82 27.05 12.79
C ASP A 47 1.46 25.84 12.08
N ILE A 48 0.95 25.53 10.89
CA ILE A 48 1.37 24.40 10.05
C ILE A 48 2.48 24.79 9.05
N TYR A 49 2.94 26.05 9.05
CA TYR A 49 3.92 26.52 8.07
C TYR A 49 5.38 26.48 8.56
N GLU A 50 5.62 26.34 9.87
CA GLU A 50 6.98 26.23 10.46
C GLU A 50 7.21 24.86 11.12
N VAL A 51 7.20 23.80 10.30
CA VAL A 51 7.34 22.40 10.74
C VAL A 51 8.80 21.94 10.64
N TYR A 52 9.22 21.07 11.56
CA TYR A 52 10.54 20.44 11.58
C TYR A 52 10.54 19.12 10.83
N ASN A 53 11.49 18.96 9.91
CA ASN A 53 11.82 17.67 9.28
C ASN A 53 12.99 17.01 10.02
N GLY A 54 12.76 15.80 10.53
CA GLY A 54 13.80 15.00 11.17
C GLY A 54 13.32 14.29 12.44
N LYS A 55 14.26 13.59 13.08
CA LYS A 55 13.98 12.78 14.26
C LYS A 55 14.15 13.57 15.54
N ILE A 56 13.16 13.47 16.42
CA ILE A 56 13.26 13.94 17.81
C ILE A 56 13.17 12.72 18.73
N ASP A 57 14.05 12.67 19.73
CA ASP A 57 14.15 11.59 20.70
C ASP A 57 14.20 12.16 22.12
N SER A 58 13.41 11.56 23.01
CA SER A 58 13.42 11.80 24.47
C SER A 58 13.35 13.28 24.91
N PRO A 59 12.39 14.09 24.40
CA PRO A 59 12.26 15.48 24.79
C PRO A 59 11.85 15.61 26.27
N ARG A 60 12.36 16.66 26.91
CA ARG A 60 12.28 16.83 28.37
C ARG A 60 12.37 18.30 28.78
N ILE A 61 11.65 18.67 29.82
CA ILE A 61 11.58 20.03 30.35
C ILE A 61 11.87 20.03 31.85
N PHE A 62 12.71 20.97 32.28
CA PHE A 62 13.02 21.23 33.69
C PHE A 62 12.58 22.64 34.07
N SER A 63 12.19 22.84 35.33
CA SER A 63 11.71 24.13 35.86
C SER A 63 12.85 25.13 36.14
N ARG A 64 14.10 24.74 35.88
CA ARG A 64 15.31 25.53 36.08
C ARG A 64 16.32 25.33 34.96
N ALA A 65 17.32 26.20 34.90
CA ALA A 65 18.51 25.98 34.09
C ALA A 65 19.33 24.79 34.62
N LEU A 66 19.78 23.94 33.71
CA LEU A 66 20.69 22.84 34.02
C LEU A 66 22.14 23.30 33.99
N SER A 67 22.98 22.65 34.80
CA SER A 67 24.43 22.78 34.75
C SER A 67 25.04 21.95 33.61
N ALA A 68 26.28 22.26 33.23
CA ALA A 68 26.99 21.52 32.18
C ALA A 68 27.12 20.02 32.51
N ASP A 69 27.40 19.67 33.77
CA ASP A 69 27.50 18.27 34.21
C ASP A 69 26.16 17.53 34.10
N GLU A 70 25.05 18.20 34.40
CA GLU A 70 23.70 17.63 34.24
C GLU A 70 23.38 17.39 32.76
N ILE A 71 23.75 18.33 31.88
CA ILE A 71 23.60 18.18 30.42
C ILE A 71 24.43 16.99 29.91
N GLU A 72 25.68 16.84 30.34
CA GLU A 72 26.54 15.71 29.94
C GLU A 72 26.00 14.36 30.46
N ARG A 73 25.45 14.32 31.68
CA ARG A 73 24.78 13.12 32.20
C ARG A 73 23.57 12.73 31.35
N LEU A 74 22.72 13.70 30.98
CA LEU A 74 21.57 13.46 30.11
C LEU A 74 21.99 13.02 28.69
N LYS A 75 23.11 13.52 28.19
CA LYS A 75 23.70 13.08 26.92
C LYS A 75 24.22 11.63 26.98
N ALA A 76 24.58 11.16 28.17
CA ALA A 76 24.96 9.78 28.45
C ALA A 76 23.77 8.92 28.93
N ASP A 77 22.54 9.28 28.52
CA ASP A 77 21.29 8.56 28.84
C ASP A 77 20.99 8.39 30.34
N ALA A 78 21.51 9.26 31.20
CA ALA A 78 21.08 9.28 32.60
C ALA A 78 19.59 9.61 32.72
N SER A 79 18.89 9.00 33.68
CA SER A 79 17.47 9.24 33.90
C SER A 79 17.18 10.71 34.16
N PRO A 80 16.19 11.34 33.48
CA PRO A 80 15.85 12.74 33.71
C PRO A 80 15.37 12.98 35.15
N LEU A 81 14.74 11.98 35.78
CA LEU A 81 14.33 12.05 37.19
C LEU A 81 15.52 12.02 38.14
N GLU A 82 16.58 11.25 37.82
CA GLU A 82 17.82 11.22 38.61
C GLU A 82 18.65 12.50 38.47
N VAL A 83 18.50 13.21 37.34
CA VAL A 83 19.21 14.48 37.08
C VAL A 83 18.44 15.65 37.69
N GLY A 84 17.13 15.76 37.45
CA GLY A 84 16.33 16.92 37.87
C GLY A 84 15.62 16.77 39.20
N GLY A 85 15.35 15.55 39.68
CA GLY A 85 14.52 15.34 40.88
C GLY A 85 13.17 16.05 40.76
N ASP A 86 12.85 16.86 41.77
CA ASP A 86 11.62 17.66 41.83
C ASP A 86 11.56 18.80 40.79
N ASP A 87 12.67 19.10 40.10
CA ASP A 87 12.72 20.13 39.06
C ASP A 87 12.30 19.59 37.67
N LEU A 88 12.08 18.28 37.52
CA LEU A 88 11.60 17.69 36.26
C LEU A 88 10.12 18.03 36.05
N VAL A 89 9.83 18.77 34.98
CA VAL A 89 8.45 19.15 34.60
C VAL A 89 7.80 18.07 33.74
N ALA A 90 8.52 17.59 32.72
CA ALA A 90 8.03 16.55 31.82
C ALA A 90 9.21 15.82 31.17
N ALA A 91 9.03 14.55 30.87
CA ALA A 91 9.94 13.76 30.04
C ALA A 91 9.10 12.79 29.20
N TRP A 92 9.01 13.03 27.89
CA TRP A 92 8.24 12.18 26.99
C TRP A 92 9.11 11.03 26.47
N ASP A 93 8.70 9.81 26.79
CA ASP A 93 9.34 8.59 26.32
C ASP A 93 8.60 8.07 25.09
N PHE A 94 9.12 8.44 23.92
CA PHE A 94 8.55 8.04 22.63
C PHE A 94 8.73 6.55 22.34
N SER A 95 9.54 5.82 23.13
CA SER A 95 9.68 4.37 23.00
C SER A 95 8.48 3.59 23.54
N ARG A 96 7.57 4.28 24.21
CA ARG A 96 6.31 3.72 24.72
C ARG A 96 5.19 3.98 23.74
N ASP A 97 4.23 3.05 23.71
CA ASP A 97 2.97 3.20 22.97
C ASP A 97 3.19 3.50 21.47
N MET A 98 4.24 2.91 20.87
CA MET A 98 4.66 3.20 19.49
C MET A 98 3.59 2.91 18.42
N ALA A 99 2.63 2.05 18.73
CA ALA A 99 1.48 1.72 17.86
C ALA A 99 0.29 2.68 18.03
N SER A 100 0.36 3.64 18.96
CA SER A 100 -0.72 4.57 19.31
C SER A 100 -0.36 6.01 18.93
N ALA A 101 -1.37 6.88 18.91
CA ALA A 101 -1.16 8.32 18.91
C ALA A 101 -0.65 8.85 20.28
N THR A 102 -0.73 8.05 21.35
CA THR A 102 -0.36 8.50 22.70
C THR A 102 1.15 8.71 22.84
N VAL A 103 1.54 9.82 23.48
CA VAL A 103 2.91 10.10 23.90
C VAL A 103 2.99 10.09 25.41
N THR A 104 3.70 9.11 25.98
CA THR A 104 3.74 8.94 27.44
C THR A 104 4.77 9.86 28.10
N ASP A 105 4.31 10.74 28.99
CA ASP A 105 5.16 11.43 29.96
C ASP A 105 5.52 10.46 31.11
N ILE A 106 6.83 10.25 31.32
CA ILE A 106 7.38 9.47 32.42
C ILE A 106 7.81 10.37 33.61
N GLY A 107 7.57 11.67 33.50
CA GLY A 107 7.75 12.65 34.57
C GLY A 107 6.67 12.58 35.66
N PRO A 108 6.80 13.40 36.72
CA PRO A 108 5.94 13.34 37.89
C PRO A 108 4.53 13.90 37.67
N HIS A 109 4.27 14.57 36.54
CA HIS A 109 3.05 15.35 36.31
C HIS A 109 2.06 14.71 35.32
N GLY A 110 2.44 13.65 34.60
CA GLY A 110 1.54 12.94 33.70
C GLY A 110 1.04 13.81 32.54
N LEU A 111 1.91 14.68 32.02
CA LEU A 111 1.63 15.59 30.91
C LEU A 111 1.69 14.85 29.57
N HIS A 112 0.86 13.82 29.41
CA HIS A 112 0.80 12.99 28.21
C HIS A 112 0.49 13.85 26.96
N GLY A 113 1.14 13.53 25.85
CA GLY A 113 0.92 14.16 24.55
C GLY A 113 0.12 13.28 23.60
N VAL A 114 -0.19 13.84 22.44
CA VAL A 114 -0.80 13.13 21.31
C VAL A 114 -0.04 13.47 20.04
N VAL A 115 0.24 12.44 19.25
CA VAL A 115 0.82 12.54 17.91
C VAL A 115 -0.26 13.00 16.93
N VAL A 116 0.08 13.97 16.08
CA VAL A 116 -0.82 14.53 15.05
C VAL A 116 -0.22 14.27 13.67
N ASN A 117 -1.06 13.91 12.70
CA ASN A 117 -0.70 13.67 11.29
C ASN A 117 0.19 12.45 11.00
N MET A 118 0.26 11.47 11.91
CA MET A 118 0.97 10.21 11.68
C MET A 118 2.49 10.29 11.35
N PRO A 119 3.31 11.11 12.04
CA PRO A 119 4.76 10.99 11.93
C PRO A 119 5.26 9.58 12.27
N MET A 120 6.37 9.19 11.66
CA MET A 120 6.85 7.82 11.71
C MET A 120 7.43 7.45 13.08
N ARG A 121 6.73 6.54 13.76
CA ARG A 121 7.14 5.96 15.06
C ARG A 121 7.91 4.65 14.88
N ALA A 122 8.47 4.15 15.97
CA ALA A 122 9.31 2.95 15.98
C ALA A 122 10.50 3.08 15.01
N VAL A 123 11.18 4.23 15.08
CA VAL A 123 12.37 4.54 14.28
C VAL A 123 13.59 4.66 15.19
N THR A 124 14.78 4.48 14.62
CA THR A 124 16.04 4.46 15.38
C THR A 124 16.23 5.75 16.17
N GLY A 125 16.46 5.59 17.47
CA GLY A 125 16.82 6.66 18.38
C GLY A 125 18.30 7.03 18.27
N HIS A 126 18.70 8.06 19.00
CA HIS A 126 20.07 8.54 19.00
C HIS A 126 21.10 7.53 19.55
N ASN A 127 20.63 6.56 20.34
CA ASN A 127 21.41 5.52 21.02
C ASN A 127 21.31 4.13 20.36
N TRP A 128 20.76 4.04 19.14
CA TRP A 128 20.70 2.78 18.40
C TRP A 128 22.09 2.26 18.03
N ASP A 129 22.44 1.06 18.50
CA ASP A 129 23.81 0.52 18.43
C ASP A 129 23.97 -0.64 17.44
N THR A 130 22.96 -0.89 16.60
CA THR A 130 22.90 -1.95 15.58
C THR A 130 22.79 -3.40 16.12
N THR A 131 22.69 -3.60 17.44
CA THR A 131 22.59 -4.95 18.02
C THR A 131 21.21 -5.58 17.81
N HIS A 132 20.16 -4.76 17.74
CA HIS A 132 18.79 -5.17 17.49
C HIS A 132 18.18 -4.38 16.32
N TYR A 133 17.58 -5.11 15.37
CA TYR A 133 16.90 -4.55 14.19
C TYR A 133 15.37 -4.55 14.32
N ASP A 134 14.86 -5.09 15.42
CA ASP A 134 13.44 -5.14 15.77
C ASP A 134 13.25 -4.33 17.05
N PHE A 135 12.48 -3.24 16.95
CA PHE A 135 12.23 -2.32 18.05
C PHE A 135 11.63 -3.01 19.29
N LYS A 136 10.92 -4.13 19.13
CA LYS A 136 10.34 -4.87 20.26
C LYS A 136 11.40 -5.50 21.16
N HIS A 137 12.61 -5.73 20.64
CA HIS A 137 13.71 -6.33 21.40
C HIS A 137 14.61 -5.30 22.09
N ALA A 138 14.62 -4.06 21.62
CA ALA A 138 15.36 -2.96 22.23
C ALA A 138 14.58 -1.64 22.14
N PRO A 139 13.39 -1.53 22.75
CA PRO A 139 12.50 -0.38 22.54
C PRO A 139 13.17 0.95 22.91
N SER A 140 14.02 0.97 23.93
CA SER A 140 14.78 2.15 24.33
C SER A 140 15.78 2.67 23.27
N GLN A 141 16.09 1.87 22.25
CA GLN A 141 16.92 2.27 21.11
C GLN A 141 16.08 2.79 19.92
N TYR A 142 14.76 2.82 20.07
CA TYR A 142 13.80 3.20 19.03
C TYR A 142 12.87 4.32 19.53
N GLY A 143 13.35 5.12 20.47
CA GLY A 143 12.65 6.24 21.09
C GLY A 143 12.59 7.51 20.24
N ALA A 144 12.83 7.43 18.94
CA ALA A 144 12.62 8.57 18.05
C ALA A 144 11.24 8.53 17.39
N ILE A 145 10.73 9.72 17.07
CA ILE A 145 9.66 9.92 16.10
C ILE A 145 10.25 10.74 14.95
N HIS A 146 10.02 10.31 13.70
CA HIS A 146 10.44 11.03 12.51
C HIS A 146 9.29 11.93 12.03
N PHE A 147 9.48 13.24 12.11
CA PHE A 147 8.48 14.23 11.73
C PHE A 147 8.77 14.74 10.32
N HIS A 148 7.71 14.95 9.53
CA HIS A 148 7.78 15.54 8.20
C HIS A 148 6.73 16.66 8.07
N ASP A 149 7.03 17.66 7.25
CA ASP A 149 6.19 18.80 6.92
C ASP A 149 5.02 18.47 5.98
N ASP A 150 5.06 17.29 5.35
CA ASP A 150 4.11 16.80 4.37
C ASP A 150 3.35 15.53 4.83
N ASP A 151 3.43 15.21 6.12
CA ASP A 151 2.62 14.20 6.79
C ASP A 151 1.14 14.63 6.86
N LEU A 152 0.22 13.72 6.50
CA LEU A 152 -1.23 13.96 6.59
C LEU A 152 -1.99 12.70 6.95
N GLU A 153 -2.61 12.71 8.13
CA GLU A 153 -3.50 11.65 8.59
C GLU A 153 -4.96 11.93 8.18
N ASP A 154 -5.45 13.14 8.42
CA ASP A 154 -6.86 13.51 8.22
C ASP A 154 -6.90 14.99 7.83
N ALA A 155 -7.62 15.31 6.75
CA ALA A 155 -7.84 16.69 6.33
C ALA A 155 -8.63 17.49 7.38
N LYS A 156 -9.35 16.83 8.30
CA LYS A 156 -10.17 17.42 9.36
C LYS A 156 -11.17 18.45 8.86
N TRP A 157 -11.65 18.28 7.63
CA TRP A 157 -12.69 19.14 7.07
C TRP A 157 -14.03 18.89 7.77
N GLU A 158 -14.84 19.95 7.88
CA GLU A 158 -16.22 19.82 8.35
C GLU A 158 -17.04 19.00 7.35
N THR A 159 -17.95 18.17 7.84
CA THR A 159 -18.80 17.33 6.98
C THR A 159 -19.90 18.18 6.34
N ASP A 160 -19.89 18.28 5.01
CA ASP A 160 -20.90 19.03 4.25
C ASP A 160 -22.25 18.29 4.15
N PHE A 161 -22.23 16.97 3.96
CA PHE A 161 -23.43 16.15 3.86
C PHE A 161 -23.18 14.69 4.24
N GLU A 162 -24.24 14.02 4.68
CA GLU A 162 -24.23 12.60 5.01
C GLU A 162 -25.27 11.85 4.18
N TRP A 163 -24.98 10.60 3.83
CA TRP A 163 -25.94 9.72 3.17
C TRP A 163 -26.14 8.43 3.97
N ARG A 164 -27.35 8.24 4.49
CA ARG A 164 -27.77 6.97 5.09
C ARG A 164 -28.21 6.03 3.98
N ILE A 165 -27.50 4.91 3.81
CA ILE A 165 -27.79 3.88 2.81
C ILE A 165 -29.22 3.34 3.02
N PRO A 166 -30.13 3.48 2.04
CA PRO A 166 -31.48 2.95 2.14
C PRO A 166 -31.53 1.42 2.21
N ASP A 167 -32.56 0.89 2.86
CA ASP A 167 -32.84 -0.55 2.83
C ASP A 167 -33.12 -1.02 1.40
N GLY A 168 -32.47 -2.11 0.99
CA GLY A 168 -32.62 -2.68 -0.35
C GLY A 168 -31.68 -2.09 -1.40
N THR A 169 -30.80 -1.15 -1.05
CA THR A 169 -29.69 -0.74 -1.94
C THR A 169 -28.86 -1.97 -2.32
N LYS A 170 -28.64 -2.16 -3.63
CA LYS A 170 -27.81 -3.25 -4.17
C LYS A 170 -26.38 -3.12 -3.66
N SER A 171 -25.71 -4.23 -3.38
CA SER A 171 -24.27 -4.20 -3.19
C SER A 171 -23.57 -3.78 -4.49
N GLY A 172 -22.54 -2.96 -4.42
CA GLY A 172 -21.87 -2.43 -5.59
C GLY A 172 -20.85 -1.35 -5.27
N ILE A 173 -20.18 -0.86 -6.32
CA ILE A 173 -19.32 0.33 -6.26
C ILE A 173 -20.15 1.54 -6.67
N TYR A 174 -20.17 2.56 -5.81
CA TYR A 174 -20.92 3.79 -5.99
C TYR A 174 -19.98 4.99 -5.99
N ALA A 175 -20.48 6.15 -6.40
CA ALA A 175 -19.79 7.41 -6.20
C ALA A 175 -20.77 8.54 -5.92
N ALA A 176 -20.44 9.42 -4.98
CA ALA A 176 -21.10 10.71 -4.87
C ALA A 176 -20.58 11.61 -6.00
N ARG A 177 -21.46 11.94 -6.96
CA ARG A 177 -21.14 12.84 -8.07
C ARG A 177 -21.41 14.28 -7.65
N LEU A 178 -20.34 15.04 -7.45
CA LEU A 178 -20.38 16.46 -7.10
C LEU A 178 -20.40 17.30 -8.38
N ARG A 179 -21.16 18.39 -8.37
CA ARG A 179 -21.22 19.37 -9.45
C ARG A 179 -21.17 20.76 -8.87
N ALA A 180 -20.16 21.52 -9.26
CA ALA A 180 -19.99 22.92 -8.90
C ALA A 180 -19.95 23.78 -10.15
N LYS A 181 -20.31 25.06 -10.03
CA LYS A 181 -20.21 26.01 -11.13
C LYS A 181 -19.62 27.31 -10.63
N ASP A 182 -18.56 27.77 -11.29
CA ASP A 182 -17.90 29.05 -11.01
C ASP A 182 -17.71 29.86 -12.31
N SER A 183 -16.78 30.83 -12.30
CA SER A 183 -16.44 31.65 -13.46
C SER A 183 -15.76 30.88 -14.59
N ASP A 184 -15.11 29.76 -14.28
CA ASP A 184 -14.30 28.96 -15.22
C ASP A 184 -15.11 27.81 -15.84
N GLY A 185 -16.24 27.43 -15.25
CA GLY A 185 -17.19 26.51 -15.88
C GLY A 185 -17.99 25.66 -14.90
N GLU A 186 -18.53 24.55 -15.42
CA GLU A 186 -19.08 23.47 -14.58
C GLU A 186 -17.96 22.47 -14.29
N HIS A 187 -17.76 22.18 -13.01
CA HIS A 187 -16.79 21.22 -12.49
C HIS A 187 -17.53 19.99 -12.00
N VAL A 188 -17.00 18.80 -12.31
CA VAL A 188 -17.55 17.52 -11.88
C VAL A 188 -16.48 16.75 -11.14
N ASP A 189 -16.82 16.27 -9.96
CA ASP A 189 -15.95 15.39 -9.18
C ASP A 189 -16.73 14.16 -8.70
N TYR A 190 -16.00 13.11 -8.33
CA TYR A 190 -16.55 11.84 -7.86
C TYR A 190 -15.83 11.42 -6.58
N ILE A 191 -16.61 11.06 -5.56
CA ILE A 191 -16.12 10.44 -4.33
C ILE A 191 -16.60 8.97 -4.34
N PRO A 192 -15.76 8.01 -4.76
CA PRO A 192 -16.14 6.61 -4.84
C PRO A 192 -16.22 5.95 -3.46
N PHE A 193 -17.12 4.99 -3.31
CA PHE A 193 -17.23 4.15 -2.12
C PHE A 193 -17.90 2.81 -2.46
N ALA A 194 -17.65 1.78 -1.65
CA ALA A 194 -18.31 0.48 -1.79
C ALA A 194 -19.55 0.40 -0.88
N VAL A 195 -20.64 -0.17 -1.41
CA VAL A 195 -21.80 -0.59 -0.63
C VAL A 195 -21.81 -2.11 -0.57
N ARG A 196 -21.60 -2.65 0.62
CA ARG A 196 -21.64 -4.10 0.87
C ARG A 196 -23.06 -4.57 1.23
N PRO A 197 -23.38 -5.87 1.10
CA PRO A 197 -24.66 -6.38 1.60
C PRO A 197 -24.74 -6.27 3.12
N LYS A 198 -25.95 -6.41 3.68
CA LYS A 198 -26.14 -6.47 5.14
C LYS A 198 -25.30 -7.60 5.72
N ARG A 199 -24.61 -7.35 6.84
CA ARG A 199 -23.75 -8.35 7.50
C ARG A 199 -24.50 -9.67 7.72
N GLY A 200 -23.86 -10.78 7.32
CA GLY A 200 -24.42 -12.14 7.39
C GLY A 200 -25.58 -12.42 6.42
N LYS A 201 -25.85 -11.54 5.45
CA LYS A 201 -26.93 -11.67 4.47
C LYS A 201 -26.40 -11.41 3.05
N PRO A 202 -25.55 -12.30 2.51
CA PRO A 202 -25.10 -12.18 1.12
C PRO A 202 -26.31 -12.13 0.18
N THR A 203 -26.21 -11.33 -0.89
CA THR A 203 -27.23 -11.24 -1.93
C THR A 203 -26.83 -11.99 -3.21
N ALA A 204 -25.57 -12.42 -3.31
CA ALA A 204 -25.06 -13.24 -4.39
C ALA A 204 -24.18 -14.39 -3.89
N LYS A 205 -23.87 -15.33 -4.80
CA LYS A 205 -22.91 -16.43 -4.55
C LYS A 205 -21.47 -16.01 -4.84
N ALA A 206 -21.29 -14.99 -5.67
CA ALA A 206 -19.99 -14.45 -6.04
C ALA A 206 -19.79 -13.11 -5.35
N VAL A 207 -18.53 -12.79 -5.02
CA VAL A 207 -18.17 -11.50 -4.44
C VAL A 207 -16.91 -10.96 -5.11
N ILE A 208 -16.89 -9.65 -5.37
CA ILE A 208 -15.66 -8.94 -5.72
C ILE A 208 -15.02 -8.46 -4.41
N LEU A 209 -13.76 -8.87 -4.18
CA LEU A 209 -12.91 -8.28 -3.16
C LEU A 209 -12.16 -7.10 -3.77
N VAL A 210 -12.60 -5.89 -3.44
CA VAL A 210 -12.05 -4.65 -3.97
C VAL A 210 -10.76 -4.31 -3.22
N PRO A 211 -9.61 -4.18 -3.94
CA PRO A 211 -8.30 -4.01 -3.32
C PRO A 211 -8.06 -2.58 -2.82
N THR A 212 -8.85 -2.14 -1.84
CA THR A 212 -8.79 -0.79 -1.27
C THR A 212 -7.46 -0.48 -0.60
N LEU A 213 -6.73 -1.47 -0.08
CA LEU A 213 -5.38 -1.22 0.46
C LEU A 213 -4.40 -0.87 -0.65
N THR A 214 -4.52 -1.50 -1.83
CA THR A 214 -3.76 -1.06 -3.01
C THR A 214 -4.15 0.35 -3.41
N TYR A 215 -5.43 0.72 -3.37
CA TYR A 215 -5.84 2.07 -3.73
C TYR A 215 -5.21 3.13 -2.81
N LEU A 216 -5.17 2.85 -1.50
CA LEU A 216 -4.49 3.70 -0.52
C LEU A 216 -2.97 3.70 -0.71
N ALA A 217 -2.38 2.55 -1.04
CA ALA A 217 -0.97 2.47 -1.34
C ALA A 217 -0.55 3.34 -2.52
N TYR A 218 -1.42 3.53 -3.51
CA TYR A 218 -1.17 4.38 -4.66
C TYR A 218 -1.82 5.77 -4.54
N ALA A 219 -2.47 6.10 -3.43
CA ALA A 219 -3.25 7.33 -3.29
C ALA A 219 -2.41 8.58 -3.52
N ASN A 220 -2.80 9.39 -4.50
CA ASN A 220 -2.09 10.62 -4.91
C ASN A 220 -0.63 10.41 -5.29
N GLU A 221 -0.33 9.26 -5.91
CA GLU A 221 0.98 8.93 -6.46
C GLU A 221 1.52 10.02 -7.40
N ARG A 222 2.79 10.38 -7.18
CA ARG A 222 3.52 11.35 -8.02
C ARG A 222 4.68 10.71 -8.78
N LEU A 223 5.31 9.68 -8.20
CA LEU A 223 6.51 8.97 -8.68
C LEU A 223 7.63 9.91 -9.17
N ALA A 224 7.64 11.16 -8.66
CA ALA A 224 8.40 12.27 -9.22
C ALA A 224 9.92 12.05 -9.15
N GLY A 225 10.37 11.14 -8.27
CA GLY A 225 11.77 10.75 -8.10
C GLY A 225 12.21 9.52 -8.89
N LEU A 226 11.30 8.72 -9.48
CA LEU A 226 11.70 7.51 -10.19
C LEU A 226 12.07 7.81 -11.65
N PRO A 227 13.24 7.36 -12.14
CA PRO A 227 13.71 7.59 -13.50
C PRO A 227 12.98 6.71 -14.54
N LEU A 228 11.67 6.50 -14.39
CA LEU A 228 10.84 5.59 -15.21
C LEU A 228 10.92 5.93 -16.70
N HIS A 229 10.94 7.22 -17.05
CA HIS A 229 11.11 7.68 -18.44
C HIS A 229 12.50 7.31 -19.00
N SER A 230 13.58 7.54 -18.26
CA SER A 230 14.94 7.17 -18.68
C SER A 230 15.22 5.66 -18.59
N ALA A 231 14.43 4.91 -17.83
CA ALA A 231 14.55 3.46 -17.69
C ALA A 231 14.03 2.72 -18.95
N GLY A 232 13.34 3.41 -19.87
CA GLY A 232 12.91 2.84 -21.15
C GLY A 232 11.87 1.73 -21.01
N ILE A 233 11.09 1.73 -19.93
CA ILE A 233 10.12 0.69 -19.57
C ILE A 233 8.82 0.71 -20.39
N THR A 234 8.62 1.74 -21.22
CA THR A 234 7.48 1.84 -22.14
C THR A 234 7.92 2.27 -23.53
N ASN A 235 7.13 1.92 -24.55
CA ASN A 235 7.27 2.41 -25.93
C ASN A 235 6.21 3.48 -26.27
N ARG A 236 5.44 3.93 -25.28
CA ARG A 236 4.36 4.91 -25.44
C ARG A 236 4.80 6.29 -24.95
N PRO A 237 4.21 7.38 -25.48
CA PRO A 237 4.40 8.70 -24.89
C PRO A 237 3.75 8.74 -23.50
N LEU A 238 4.46 9.31 -22.53
CA LEU A 238 3.94 9.55 -21.19
C LEU A 238 3.09 10.83 -21.24
N VAL A 239 1.82 10.70 -20.84
CA VAL A 239 0.85 11.80 -20.87
C VAL A 239 0.21 11.90 -19.50
N LYS A 240 0.46 13.01 -18.79
CA LYS A 240 -0.17 13.29 -17.50
C LYS A 240 -1.67 13.51 -17.67
N ASP A 241 -2.44 12.92 -16.78
CA ASP A 241 -3.86 13.24 -16.63
C ASP A 241 -4.00 14.66 -16.05
N PRO A 242 -5.07 15.41 -16.36
CA PRO A 242 -5.35 16.67 -15.69
C PRO A 242 -5.33 16.58 -14.16
N LEU A 243 -5.72 15.43 -13.59
CA LEU A 243 -5.66 15.19 -12.15
C LEU A 243 -4.23 15.04 -11.61
N ASP A 244 -3.27 14.58 -12.42
CA ASP A 244 -1.85 14.57 -12.04
C ASP A 244 -1.31 16.00 -11.94
N VAL A 245 -1.65 16.84 -12.93
CA VAL A 245 -1.27 18.27 -12.94
C VAL A 245 -1.93 19.01 -11.77
N TYR A 246 -3.15 18.63 -11.42
CA TYR A 246 -3.84 19.17 -10.25
C TYR A 246 -3.11 18.80 -8.94
N LEU A 247 -2.65 17.55 -8.78
CA LEU A 247 -1.86 17.15 -7.60
C LEU A 247 -0.54 17.92 -7.45
N GLU A 248 0.12 18.28 -8.55
CA GLU A 248 1.33 19.10 -8.51
C GLU A 248 1.07 20.50 -7.93
N GLN A 249 -0.15 21.02 -8.10
CA GLN A 249 -0.58 22.32 -7.59
C GLN A 249 -1.14 22.24 -6.16
N HIS A 250 -1.41 21.02 -5.67
CA HIS A 250 -2.01 20.74 -4.37
C HIS A 250 -1.14 19.80 -3.53
N PRO A 251 0.06 20.23 -3.10
CA PRO A 251 0.93 19.44 -2.22
C PRO A 251 0.26 19.04 -0.90
N GLU A 252 -0.70 19.83 -0.41
CA GLU A 252 -1.44 19.61 0.83
C GLU A 252 -2.32 18.35 0.84
N PHE A 253 -2.56 17.69 -0.30
CA PHE A 253 -3.25 16.39 -0.34
C PHE A 253 -2.34 15.21 0.00
N ALA A 254 -1.10 15.51 0.42
CA ALA A 254 -0.04 14.57 0.70
C ALA A 254 0.20 13.61 -0.48
N MET A 255 0.99 12.58 -0.24
CA MET A 255 1.55 11.72 -1.29
C MET A 255 1.21 10.25 -1.09
N SER A 256 1.62 9.43 -2.05
CA SER A 256 1.49 7.98 -2.02
C SER A 256 2.61 7.36 -1.18
N ILE A 257 2.41 6.13 -0.70
CA ILE A 257 3.54 5.39 -0.14
C ILE A 257 4.60 5.07 -1.20
N TYR A 258 4.35 5.26 -2.49
CA TYR A 258 5.38 5.15 -3.53
C TYR A 258 6.30 6.39 -3.60
N ASP A 259 5.96 7.46 -2.92
CA ASP A 259 6.71 8.72 -2.93
C ASP A 259 7.66 8.82 -1.72
N VAL A 260 8.46 9.88 -1.73
CA VAL A 260 9.37 10.23 -0.63
C VAL A 260 8.96 11.60 -0.08
N HIS A 261 9.05 11.74 1.24
CA HIS A 261 8.88 13.01 1.95
C HIS A 261 9.85 14.07 1.44
N SER A 262 9.58 15.33 1.76
CA SER A 262 10.42 16.48 1.40
C SER A 262 11.89 16.35 1.87
N ASP A 263 12.16 15.58 2.92
CA ASP A 263 13.49 15.27 3.45
C ASP A 263 14.20 14.11 2.72
N GLY A 264 13.50 13.44 1.80
CA GLY A 264 13.97 12.31 1.00
C GLY A 264 13.74 10.92 1.62
N SER A 265 13.15 10.84 2.82
CA SER A 265 12.77 9.58 3.44
C SER A 265 11.49 9.00 2.81
N GLY A 266 11.29 7.69 2.91
CA GLY A 266 10.16 7.02 2.26
C GLY A 266 8.83 7.26 2.98
N CYS A 267 7.78 7.62 2.24
CA CYS A 267 6.44 7.73 2.80
C CYS A 267 5.87 6.34 3.10
N CYS A 268 5.66 6.03 4.38
CA CYS A 268 5.24 4.69 4.82
C CYS A 268 3.77 4.61 5.26
N TYR A 269 3.06 5.73 5.38
CA TYR A 269 1.64 5.79 5.71
C TYR A 269 0.81 6.38 4.58
N SER A 270 -0.44 5.94 4.47
CA SER A 270 -1.44 6.59 3.62
C SER A 270 -2.81 6.53 4.25
N SER A 271 -3.56 7.62 4.11
CA SER A 271 -4.90 7.79 4.68
C SER A 271 -5.99 7.84 3.62
N ARG A 272 -7.19 7.33 3.96
CA ARG A 272 -8.44 7.57 3.23
C ARG A 272 -9.15 8.88 3.57
N LEU A 273 -8.79 9.57 4.67
CA LEU A 273 -9.44 10.80 5.14
C LEU A 273 -8.84 12.06 4.49
N ARG A 274 -8.61 11.99 3.17
CA ARG A 274 -8.09 13.08 2.34
C ARG A 274 -8.60 12.94 0.91
N PRO A 275 -8.57 13.99 0.07
CA PRO A 275 -8.92 13.86 -1.34
C PRO A 275 -7.94 12.94 -2.10
N ILE A 276 -8.40 11.79 -2.60
CA ILE A 276 -7.57 10.87 -3.40
C ILE A 276 -7.95 10.94 -4.89
N VAL A 277 -7.31 11.82 -5.66
CA VAL A 277 -7.82 12.18 -6.99
C VAL A 277 -7.59 11.09 -8.04
N ASN A 278 -6.54 10.30 -7.89
CA ASN A 278 -6.27 9.17 -8.78
C ASN A 278 -7.15 7.92 -8.50
N MET A 279 -8.11 8.02 -7.57
CA MET A 279 -9.20 7.06 -7.41
C MET A 279 -10.49 7.46 -8.15
N ARG A 280 -10.54 8.61 -8.81
CA ARG A 280 -11.73 9.00 -9.60
C ARG A 280 -11.95 8.00 -10.76
N PRO A 281 -13.20 7.64 -11.10
CA PRO A 281 -13.49 6.61 -12.10
C PRO A 281 -13.03 6.99 -13.52
N ASN A 282 -12.82 8.28 -13.77
CA ASN A 282 -12.34 8.82 -15.05
C ASN A 282 -10.83 9.09 -15.08
N TYR A 283 -10.10 8.85 -13.98
CA TYR A 283 -8.64 9.00 -13.96
C TYR A 283 -7.97 8.00 -14.91
N ARG A 284 -6.92 8.45 -15.61
CA ARG A 284 -6.09 7.59 -16.47
C ARG A 284 -4.64 7.72 -16.04
N MET A 285 -4.02 6.60 -15.66
CA MET A 285 -2.63 6.60 -15.22
C MET A 285 -1.70 7.00 -16.37
N TRP A 286 -0.82 7.96 -16.11
CA TRP A 286 0.10 8.55 -17.07
C TRP A 286 1.05 7.57 -17.78
N LEU A 287 1.39 6.45 -17.11
CA LEU A 287 2.30 5.42 -17.60
C LEU A 287 1.70 4.55 -18.72
N VAL A 288 0.40 4.23 -18.63
CA VAL A 288 -0.32 3.39 -19.59
C VAL A 288 -1.29 4.18 -20.47
N GLY A 289 -1.69 5.37 -20.03
CA GLY A 289 -2.73 6.19 -20.64
C GLY A 289 -4.09 5.50 -20.62
N ALA A 290 -4.40 4.75 -19.55
CA ALA A 290 -5.61 3.96 -19.35
C ALA A 290 -5.99 3.94 -17.85
N PRO A 291 -7.24 3.58 -17.49
CA PRO A 291 -7.62 3.40 -16.09
C PRO A 291 -6.70 2.43 -15.35
N ARG A 292 -6.41 2.74 -14.08
CA ARG A 292 -5.63 1.93 -13.11
C ARG A 292 -6.40 1.88 -11.79
N HIS A 293 -6.13 0.89 -10.94
CA HIS A 293 -6.79 0.72 -9.63
C HIS A 293 -8.32 0.68 -9.78
N LEU A 294 -9.07 1.54 -9.08
CA LEU A 294 -10.53 1.55 -9.14
C LEU A 294 -11.05 1.57 -10.58
N GLY A 295 -10.53 2.47 -11.43
CA GLY A 295 -11.00 2.60 -12.80
C GLY A 295 -10.74 1.34 -13.65
N ALA A 296 -9.71 0.56 -13.32
CA ALA A 296 -9.44 -0.72 -13.97
C ALA A 296 -10.39 -1.81 -13.44
N ASP A 297 -10.61 -1.88 -12.13
CA ASP A 297 -11.52 -2.86 -11.52
C ASP A 297 -12.98 -2.65 -11.95
N LEU A 298 -13.36 -1.45 -12.36
CA LEU A 298 -14.66 -1.18 -12.99
C LEU A 298 -14.86 -1.92 -14.32
N TYR A 299 -13.81 -2.39 -15.00
CA TYR A 299 -13.99 -3.27 -16.18
C TYR A 299 -14.59 -4.63 -15.82
N LEU A 300 -14.25 -5.17 -14.64
CA LEU A 300 -14.87 -6.41 -14.16
C LEU A 300 -16.34 -6.17 -13.79
N VAL A 301 -16.63 -5.06 -13.12
CA VAL A 301 -18.00 -4.65 -12.76
C VAL A 301 -18.87 -4.49 -14.01
N ASP A 302 -18.39 -3.73 -15.00
CA ASP A 302 -19.05 -3.54 -16.30
C ASP A 302 -19.34 -4.88 -16.99
N TRP A 303 -18.35 -5.78 -17.04
CA TRP A 303 -18.53 -7.10 -17.62
C TRP A 303 -19.56 -7.95 -16.87
N LEU A 304 -19.54 -7.97 -15.53
CA LEU A 304 -20.50 -8.73 -14.73
C LEU A 304 -21.94 -8.26 -14.97
N GLU A 305 -22.17 -6.95 -14.99
CA GLU A 305 -23.48 -6.37 -15.29
C GLU A 305 -23.92 -6.68 -16.73
N ALA A 306 -23.01 -6.52 -17.71
CA ALA A 306 -23.29 -6.79 -19.12
C ALA A 306 -23.61 -8.28 -19.39
N GLN A 307 -22.98 -9.20 -18.65
CA GLN A 307 -23.24 -10.64 -18.77
C GLN A 307 -24.38 -11.13 -17.86
N GLY A 308 -24.93 -10.28 -17.00
CA GLY A 308 -26.03 -10.61 -16.09
C GLY A 308 -25.65 -11.56 -14.96
N PHE A 309 -24.43 -11.45 -14.44
CA PHE A 309 -24.00 -12.19 -13.25
C PHE A 309 -24.38 -11.43 -11.96
N ASP A 310 -24.96 -12.14 -11.00
CA ASP A 310 -25.18 -11.61 -9.65
C ASP A 310 -23.87 -11.65 -8.85
N TYR A 311 -23.53 -10.53 -8.19
CA TYR A 311 -22.35 -10.41 -7.35
C TYR A 311 -22.62 -9.42 -6.19
N ASP A 312 -21.90 -9.63 -5.08
CA ASP A 312 -21.73 -8.65 -4.02
C ASP A 312 -20.34 -7.99 -4.12
N VAL A 313 -20.15 -6.89 -3.39
CA VAL A 313 -18.88 -6.17 -3.26
C VAL A 313 -18.50 -6.08 -1.78
N ILE A 314 -17.25 -6.40 -1.48
CA ILE A 314 -16.60 -6.20 -0.17
C ILE A 314 -15.22 -5.55 -0.37
N THR A 315 -14.67 -4.95 0.67
CA THR A 315 -13.33 -4.36 0.64
C THR A 315 -12.30 -5.20 1.40
N ASP A 316 -11.02 -4.88 1.21
CA ASP A 316 -9.94 -5.43 2.03
C ASP A 316 -10.13 -5.14 3.53
N GLU A 317 -10.64 -3.95 3.88
CA GLU A 317 -10.91 -3.56 5.28
C GLU A 317 -12.02 -4.43 5.88
N ASP A 318 -13.07 -4.75 5.11
CA ASP A 318 -14.09 -5.71 5.53
C ASP A 318 -13.47 -7.08 5.83
N LEU A 319 -12.59 -7.57 4.94
CA LEU A 319 -11.91 -8.86 5.11
C LEU A 319 -10.92 -8.84 6.28
N HIS A 320 -10.19 -7.75 6.48
CA HIS A 320 -9.26 -7.59 7.59
C HIS A 320 -9.97 -7.73 8.94
N HIS A 321 -11.14 -7.10 9.09
CA HIS A 321 -11.88 -7.09 10.35
C HIS A 321 -12.78 -8.31 10.56
N GLU A 322 -13.41 -8.85 9.51
CA GLU A 322 -14.39 -9.95 9.63
C GLU A 322 -13.78 -11.33 9.30
N GLY A 323 -12.60 -11.36 8.68
CA GLY A 323 -11.85 -12.58 8.42
C GLY A 323 -12.60 -13.62 7.58
N VAL A 324 -12.34 -14.90 7.88
CA VAL A 324 -12.90 -16.02 7.10
C VAL A 324 -14.43 -16.08 7.15
N GLU A 325 -15.05 -15.62 8.25
CA GLU A 325 -16.50 -15.63 8.39
C GLU A 325 -17.19 -14.80 7.31
N LEU A 326 -16.56 -13.72 6.85
CA LEU A 326 -17.03 -12.94 5.71
C LEU A 326 -17.01 -13.75 4.42
N LEU A 327 -15.87 -14.37 4.10
CA LEU A 327 -15.67 -15.11 2.85
C LEU A 327 -16.52 -16.39 2.80
N SER A 328 -16.76 -17.04 3.94
CA SER A 328 -17.58 -18.25 4.03
C SER A 328 -19.04 -18.06 3.59
N ASN A 329 -19.50 -16.82 3.44
CA ASN A 329 -20.82 -16.51 2.89
C ASN A 329 -20.89 -16.66 1.36
N TYR A 330 -19.75 -16.78 0.68
CA TYR A 330 -19.65 -16.80 -0.78
C TYR A 330 -19.09 -18.13 -1.28
N ARG A 331 -19.49 -18.51 -2.49
CA ARG A 331 -18.96 -19.68 -3.19
C ARG A 331 -17.68 -19.37 -3.93
N VAL A 332 -17.56 -18.13 -4.41
CA VAL A 332 -16.40 -17.66 -5.16
C VAL A 332 -16.07 -16.22 -4.80
N VAL A 333 -14.79 -15.96 -4.59
CA VAL A 333 -14.20 -14.63 -4.44
C VAL A 333 -13.48 -14.30 -5.75
N MET A 334 -13.73 -13.13 -6.31
CA MET A 334 -13.00 -12.58 -7.46
C MET A 334 -12.12 -11.44 -6.95
N SER A 335 -10.83 -11.47 -7.29
CA SER A 335 -9.93 -10.36 -6.99
C SER A 335 -10.12 -9.22 -7.98
N GLY A 336 -9.74 -8.00 -7.58
CA GLY A 336 -9.40 -6.94 -8.54
C GLY A 336 -8.20 -7.33 -9.43
N MET A 337 -7.89 -6.44 -10.38
CA MET A 337 -6.79 -6.58 -11.34
C MET A 337 -5.41 -6.43 -10.69
N HIS A 338 -5.31 -5.78 -9.52
CA HIS A 338 -4.04 -5.53 -8.86
C HIS A 338 -4.14 -5.53 -7.32
N PRO A 339 -4.33 -6.70 -6.68
CA PRO A 339 -4.46 -6.82 -5.24
C PRO A 339 -3.08 -6.94 -4.55
N GLU A 340 -2.21 -5.94 -4.70
CA GLU A 340 -0.80 -5.96 -4.28
C GLU A 340 -0.58 -5.95 -2.76
N TYR A 341 -1.42 -5.24 -2.00
CA TYR A 341 -1.20 -4.97 -0.57
C TYR A 341 -2.12 -5.80 0.33
N TRP A 342 -1.54 -6.63 1.20
CA TRP A 342 -2.29 -7.56 2.06
C TRP A 342 -1.84 -7.52 3.51
N THR A 343 -2.78 -7.71 4.43
CA THR A 343 -2.52 -7.84 5.86
C THR A 343 -2.48 -9.31 6.29
N THR A 344 -1.83 -9.62 7.42
CA THR A 344 -1.83 -10.99 8.00
C THR A 344 -3.25 -11.56 8.16
N PRO A 345 -4.23 -10.84 8.77
CA PRO A 345 -5.58 -11.36 8.94
C PRO A 345 -6.27 -11.72 7.61
N MET A 346 -6.12 -10.89 6.58
CA MET A 346 -6.71 -11.15 5.27
C MET A 346 -6.10 -12.41 4.62
N LEU A 347 -4.78 -12.55 4.71
CA LEU A 347 -4.07 -13.69 4.14
C LEU A 347 -4.50 -15.00 4.81
N SER A 348 -4.55 -15.00 6.15
CA SER A 348 -5.05 -16.14 6.93
C SER A 348 -6.52 -16.47 6.65
N ALA A 349 -7.35 -15.45 6.44
CA ALA A 349 -8.76 -15.64 6.08
C ALA A 349 -8.91 -16.30 4.69
N LEU A 350 -8.13 -15.86 3.70
CA LEU A 350 -8.15 -16.43 2.36
C LEU A 350 -7.63 -17.88 2.34
N GLU A 351 -6.52 -18.16 3.03
CA GLU A 351 -5.99 -19.52 3.22
C GLU A 351 -7.05 -20.43 3.86
N SER A 352 -7.71 -19.97 4.93
CA SER A 352 -8.76 -20.71 5.62
C SER A 352 -9.99 -20.93 4.74
N TYR A 353 -10.39 -19.92 3.96
CA TYR A 353 -11.50 -20.01 3.01
C TYR A 353 -11.22 -21.10 1.95
N LEU A 354 -10.04 -21.08 1.33
CA LEU A 354 -9.63 -22.08 0.34
C LEU A 354 -9.51 -23.48 0.92
N ALA A 355 -9.01 -23.63 2.16
CA ALA A 355 -8.96 -24.91 2.86
C ALA A 355 -10.34 -25.49 3.19
N ASN A 356 -11.38 -24.65 3.26
CA ASN A 356 -12.75 -25.04 3.59
C ASN A 356 -13.70 -25.06 2.38
N GLY A 357 -13.17 -25.26 1.17
CA GLY A 357 -13.99 -25.44 -0.03
C GLY A 357 -14.32 -24.15 -0.77
N GLY A 358 -13.77 -23.02 -0.33
CA GLY A 358 -13.87 -21.75 -1.02
C GLY A 358 -13.19 -21.77 -2.39
N LYS A 359 -13.69 -20.97 -3.32
CA LYS A 359 -13.10 -20.83 -4.66
C LYS A 359 -12.61 -19.40 -4.91
N LEU A 360 -11.47 -19.26 -5.58
CA LEU A 360 -10.84 -17.98 -5.90
C LEU A 360 -10.66 -17.84 -7.41
N MET A 361 -11.09 -16.70 -7.96
CA MET A 361 -10.68 -16.23 -9.29
C MET A 361 -9.71 -15.06 -9.10
N SER A 362 -8.41 -15.32 -9.28
CA SER A 362 -7.36 -14.30 -9.26
C SER A 362 -7.24 -13.70 -10.66
N LEU A 363 -7.93 -12.58 -10.88
CA LEU A 363 -8.13 -11.94 -12.20
C LEU A 363 -7.13 -10.80 -12.48
N GLY A 364 -6.01 -10.81 -11.78
CA GLY A 364 -4.95 -9.80 -11.84
C GLY A 364 -3.54 -10.40 -11.80
N ALA A 365 -2.56 -9.54 -11.53
CA ALA A 365 -1.18 -9.93 -11.22
C ALA A 365 -0.57 -9.02 -10.14
N ASN A 366 0.63 -9.38 -9.69
CA ASN A 366 1.33 -8.82 -8.55
C ASN A 366 0.40 -8.77 -7.32
N GLY A 367 -0.34 -9.86 -7.13
CA GLY A 367 -1.19 -10.01 -5.96
C GLY A 367 -0.39 -10.47 -4.76
N TYR A 368 -0.83 -10.09 -3.55
CA TYR A 368 -0.32 -10.64 -2.30
C TYR A 368 1.18 -10.39 -2.07
N TYR A 369 1.68 -9.23 -2.52
CA TYR A 369 3.09 -8.95 -2.63
C TYR A 369 3.67 -8.33 -1.35
N TRP A 370 3.12 -7.17 -0.94
CA TRP A 370 3.61 -6.41 0.21
C TRP A 370 2.89 -6.77 1.51
N VAL A 371 3.68 -6.97 2.56
CA VAL A 371 3.20 -7.03 3.94
C VAL A 371 2.71 -5.63 4.30
N THR A 372 1.44 -5.55 4.67
CA THR A 372 0.72 -4.31 4.95
C THR A 372 0.10 -4.38 6.35
N ALA A 373 0.07 -3.26 7.05
CA ALA A 373 -0.65 -3.12 8.31
C ALA A 373 -1.78 -2.09 8.16
N ILE A 374 -2.85 -2.31 8.94
CA ILE A 374 -3.87 -1.29 9.22
C ILE A 374 -3.66 -0.89 10.68
N ASP A 375 -3.66 0.41 10.95
CA ASP A 375 -3.51 0.90 12.32
C ASP A 375 -4.74 0.50 13.17
N PRO A 376 -4.53 -0.13 14.34
CA PRO A 376 -5.62 -0.68 15.15
C PRO A 376 -6.50 0.40 15.81
N GLU A 377 -5.98 1.61 16.03
CA GLU A 377 -6.72 2.73 16.63
C GLU A 377 -7.24 3.71 15.57
N ARG A 378 -6.61 3.73 14.39
CA ARG A 378 -6.87 4.63 13.25
C ARG A 378 -7.05 3.81 11.96
N PRO A 379 -8.16 3.07 11.79
CA PRO A 379 -8.35 2.13 10.70
C PRO A 379 -8.34 2.77 9.29
N HIS A 380 -8.39 4.11 9.21
CA HIS A 380 -8.19 4.87 7.98
C HIS A 380 -6.75 4.90 7.47
N ILE A 381 -5.78 4.42 8.25
CA ILE A 381 -4.36 4.40 7.90
C ILE A 381 -3.89 3.01 7.51
N VAL A 382 -3.17 2.96 6.40
CA VAL A 382 -2.34 1.82 6.01
C VAL A 382 -0.87 2.13 6.23
N GLU A 383 -0.10 1.14 6.68
CA GLU A 383 1.35 1.22 6.87
C GLU A 383 2.07 0.18 6.02
N VAL A 384 3.08 0.62 5.26
CA VAL A 384 3.96 -0.24 4.47
C VAL A 384 5.40 0.23 4.63
N ARG A 385 6.26 -0.69 5.07
CA ARG A 385 7.70 -0.46 5.18
C ARG A 385 8.45 -1.37 4.23
N ARG A 386 9.11 -0.77 3.24
CA ARG A 386 9.86 -1.50 2.20
C ARG A 386 11.32 -1.65 2.62
N GLY A 387 11.97 -2.76 2.27
CA GLY A 387 13.38 -2.94 2.60
C GLY A 387 13.96 -4.26 2.14
N ASN A 388 15.26 -4.26 1.83
CA ASN A 388 16.10 -5.42 1.50
C ASN A 388 15.75 -6.20 0.22
N SER A 389 14.54 -6.09 -0.33
CA SER A 389 14.14 -6.73 -1.59
C SER A 389 12.81 -6.17 -2.12
N GLY A 390 12.38 -6.69 -3.27
CA GLY A 390 11.15 -6.31 -3.97
C GLY A 390 11.32 -5.12 -4.92
N THR A 391 10.53 -5.08 -5.98
CA THR A 391 10.43 -3.93 -6.89
C THR A 391 9.81 -2.74 -6.16
N ARG A 392 10.59 -1.70 -5.86
CA ARG A 392 10.23 -0.67 -4.87
C ARG A 392 10.75 0.72 -5.21
N ALA A 393 10.07 1.75 -4.69
CA ALA A 393 10.42 3.14 -4.94
C ALA A 393 11.46 3.72 -3.97
N TRP A 394 11.55 3.20 -2.74
CA TRP A 394 12.46 3.64 -1.69
C TRP A 394 12.80 2.49 -0.73
N ASN A 395 13.79 2.69 0.15
CA ASN A 395 14.19 1.74 1.19
C ASN A 395 13.95 2.36 2.58
N SER A 396 13.39 1.59 3.52
CA SER A 396 13.40 1.95 4.94
C SER A 396 14.85 2.10 5.39
N ALA A 397 15.10 3.01 6.33
CA ALA A 397 16.42 3.14 6.93
C ALA A 397 16.81 1.84 7.69
N PRO A 398 18.12 1.59 7.90
CA PRO A 398 18.56 0.45 8.70
C PRO A 398 17.87 0.38 10.06
N GLY A 399 17.38 -0.80 10.42
CA GLY A 399 16.68 -1.04 11.69
C GLY A 399 15.18 -0.68 11.68
N GLU A 400 14.65 -0.03 10.64
CA GLU A 400 13.31 0.59 10.68
C GLU A 400 12.26 -0.14 9.83
N GLN A 401 12.51 -1.40 9.46
CA GLN A 401 11.63 -2.18 8.56
C GLN A 401 10.37 -2.73 9.24
N TYR A 402 10.29 -2.72 10.58
CA TYR A 402 9.15 -3.26 11.32
C TYR A 402 8.03 -2.23 11.39
N HIS A 403 6.80 -2.66 11.08
CA HIS A 403 5.60 -1.85 11.19
C HIS A 403 5.38 -1.41 12.63
N SER A 404 5.11 -0.13 12.84
CA SER A 404 4.76 0.40 14.16
C SER A 404 3.39 -0.10 14.62
N ALA A 405 2.42 -0.21 13.68
CA ALA A 405 1.04 -0.57 13.98
C ALA A 405 0.88 -2.00 14.53
N THR A 406 1.69 -2.94 14.03
CA THR A 406 1.54 -4.38 14.34
C THR A 406 2.80 -5.01 14.92
N GLY A 407 3.95 -4.33 14.85
CA GLY A 407 5.25 -4.91 15.16
C GLY A 407 5.68 -5.99 14.16
N GLU A 408 5.02 -6.14 13.03
CA GLU A 408 5.37 -7.14 12.02
C GLU A 408 6.54 -6.66 11.16
N MET A 409 7.41 -7.59 10.74
CA MET A 409 8.43 -7.27 9.74
C MET A 409 7.73 -6.94 8.41
N GLY A 410 7.95 -5.74 7.90
CA GLY A 410 7.50 -5.31 6.57
C GLY A 410 8.23 -6.03 5.42
N GLY A 411 8.16 -5.47 4.22
CA GLY A 411 8.74 -6.08 3.02
C GLY A 411 7.79 -7.09 2.35
N LEU A 412 8.35 -8.15 1.76
CA LEU A 412 7.59 -9.11 0.96
C LEU A 412 7.05 -10.27 1.79
N TRP A 413 5.84 -10.72 1.48
CA TRP A 413 5.28 -11.96 2.05
C TRP A 413 6.16 -13.18 1.79
N ARG A 414 6.81 -13.24 0.62
CA ARG A 414 7.79 -14.27 0.25
C ARG A 414 8.89 -14.45 1.30
N HIS A 415 9.36 -13.36 1.90
CA HIS A 415 10.41 -13.39 2.91
C HIS A 415 9.92 -13.85 4.28
N ARG A 416 8.60 -13.96 4.45
CA ARG A 416 7.93 -14.54 5.61
C ARG A 416 7.47 -15.97 5.36
N GLY A 417 7.96 -16.60 4.29
CA GLY A 417 7.61 -17.97 3.91
C GLY A 417 6.19 -18.12 3.34
N LYS A 418 5.52 -17.01 3.00
CA LYS A 418 4.18 -16.96 2.43
C LYS A 418 4.24 -16.36 1.03
N THR A 419 4.33 -17.17 0.00
CA THR A 419 4.42 -16.67 -1.38
C THR A 419 3.02 -16.56 -1.99
N PRO A 420 2.79 -15.61 -2.93
CA PRO A 420 1.56 -15.58 -3.72
C PRO A 420 1.28 -16.92 -4.41
N ASN A 421 2.33 -17.61 -4.85
CA ASN A 421 2.26 -18.94 -5.48
C ASN A 421 1.53 -20.00 -4.63
N GLN A 422 1.68 -19.98 -3.31
CA GLN A 422 0.99 -20.92 -2.42
C GLN A 422 -0.53 -20.72 -2.39
N ILE A 423 -1.00 -19.52 -2.72
CA ILE A 423 -2.40 -19.11 -2.61
C ILE A 423 -3.07 -19.06 -3.97
N ALA A 424 -2.45 -18.36 -4.93
CA ALA A 424 -2.99 -18.13 -6.26
C ALA A 424 -2.41 -19.11 -7.30
N GLY A 425 -1.48 -19.99 -6.95
CA GLY A 425 -0.78 -20.88 -7.91
C GLY A 425 0.25 -20.16 -8.79
N VAL A 426 0.24 -18.83 -8.79
CA VAL A 426 1.16 -17.96 -9.51
C VAL A 426 1.63 -16.84 -8.60
N GLY A 427 2.77 -16.22 -8.92
CA GLY A 427 3.27 -15.05 -8.20
C GLY A 427 4.11 -14.14 -9.08
N PHE A 428 4.27 -12.89 -8.62
CA PHE A 428 4.90 -11.80 -9.37
C PHE A 428 6.26 -12.19 -9.95
N SER A 429 6.40 -11.94 -11.24
CA SER A 429 7.53 -12.43 -12.04
C SER A 429 8.20 -11.34 -12.87
N GLY A 430 7.51 -10.23 -13.12
CA GLY A 430 8.08 -9.04 -13.72
C GLY A 430 7.04 -7.97 -14.01
N ASP A 431 7.53 -6.82 -14.45
CA ASP A 431 6.75 -5.65 -14.82
C ASP A 431 7.27 -5.01 -16.11
N GLY A 432 6.41 -4.28 -16.81
CA GLY A 432 6.75 -3.52 -18.00
C GLY A 432 5.52 -2.96 -18.72
N TRP A 433 5.72 -1.89 -19.50
CA TRP A 433 4.60 -1.13 -20.08
C TRP A 433 4.73 -0.96 -21.60
N HIS A 434 5.27 -1.97 -22.29
CA HIS A 434 5.26 -2.01 -23.76
C HIS A 434 3.90 -2.45 -24.30
N SER A 435 3.45 -1.78 -25.38
CA SER A 435 2.22 -2.07 -26.11
C SER A 435 2.51 -2.38 -27.60
N PRO A 436 1.88 -3.37 -28.23
CA PRO A 436 0.94 -4.33 -27.63
C PRO A 436 1.63 -5.26 -26.63
N THR A 437 0.87 -5.81 -25.70
CA THR A 437 1.33 -6.91 -24.85
C THR A 437 1.28 -8.24 -25.61
N PRO A 438 2.02 -9.28 -25.18
CA PRO A 438 1.83 -10.63 -25.70
C PRO A 438 0.41 -11.17 -25.43
N ALA A 439 0.12 -12.31 -26.06
CA ALA A 439 -1.12 -13.04 -25.90
C ALA A 439 -0.87 -14.43 -25.32
N TYR A 440 -1.89 -15.03 -24.72
CA TYR A 440 -1.79 -16.37 -24.16
C TYR A 440 -1.90 -17.43 -25.24
N THR A 441 -1.06 -18.45 -25.11
CA THR A 441 -1.13 -19.70 -25.88
C THR A 441 -1.42 -20.86 -24.95
N ARG A 442 -2.37 -21.72 -25.32
CA ARG A 442 -2.75 -22.89 -24.54
C ARG A 442 -1.56 -23.82 -24.32
N GLN A 443 -1.42 -24.28 -23.10
CA GLN A 443 -0.41 -25.23 -22.63
C GLN A 443 -1.05 -26.61 -22.41
N PRO A 444 -0.26 -27.70 -22.27
CA PRO A 444 -0.79 -29.05 -22.14
C PRO A 444 -1.84 -29.23 -21.03
N GLY A 445 -1.73 -28.49 -19.92
CA GLY A 445 -2.71 -28.54 -18.83
C GLY A 445 -4.11 -28.06 -19.21
N SER A 446 -4.27 -27.26 -20.27
CA SER A 446 -5.60 -26.85 -20.78
C SER A 446 -6.39 -27.97 -21.47
N PHE A 447 -5.78 -29.13 -21.67
CA PHE A 447 -6.42 -30.31 -22.27
C PHE A 447 -6.69 -31.42 -21.24
N ASP A 448 -6.37 -31.19 -19.97
CA ASP A 448 -6.76 -32.06 -18.86
C ASP A 448 -8.29 -31.98 -18.66
N GLU A 449 -8.94 -33.12 -18.45
CA GLU A 449 -10.40 -33.20 -18.24
C GLU A 449 -10.86 -32.30 -17.08
N ARG A 450 -10.03 -32.11 -16.05
CA ARG A 450 -10.30 -31.23 -14.91
C ARG A 450 -10.47 -29.77 -15.32
N ALA A 451 -9.81 -29.33 -16.39
CA ALA A 451 -9.86 -27.96 -16.90
C ALA A 451 -10.76 -27.80 -18.15
N ALA A 452 -11.42 -28.86 -18.62
CA ALA A 452 -12.19 -28.85 -19.86
C ALA A 452 -13.29 -27.77 -19.86
N PHE A 453 -13.94 -27.53 -18.72
CA PHE A 453 -14.98 -26.52 -18.57
C PHE A 453 -14.47 -25.09 -18.84
N ILE A 454 -13.20 -24.80 -18.52
CA ILE A 454 -12.59 -23.47 -18.68
C ILE A 454 -12.56 -23.08 -20.16
N PHE A 455 -12.25 -24.05 -21.02
CA PHE A 455 -12.04 -23.85 -22.45
C PHE A 455 -13.25 -24.24 -23.32
N GLU A 456 -14.43 -24.40 -22.73
CA GLU A 456 -15.65 -24.64 -23.51
C GLU A 456 -15.86 -23.51 -24.53
N GLY A 457 -15.90 -23.88 -25.81
CA GLY A 457 -16.07 -22.94 -26.91
C GLY A 457 -14.80 -22.15 -27.26
N ILE A 458 -13.60 -22.60 -26.86
CA ILE A 458 -12.29 -22.05 -27.25
C ILE A 458 -11.51 -23.11 -28.04
N ALA A 459 -11.02 -22.76 -29.24
CA ALA A 459 -10.30 -23.73 -30.06
C ALA A 459 -8.91 -24.09 -29.47
N PRO A 460 -8.35 -25.28 -29.77
CA PRO A 460 -7.02 -25.69 -29.28
C PRO A 460 -5.88 -24.76 -29.67
N ASP A 461 -5.95 -24.16 -30.85
CA ASP A 461 -4.94 -23.28 -31.46
C ASP A 461 -5.33 -21.79 -31.39
N GLU A 462 -6.42 -21.45 -30.69
CA GLU A 462 -6.87 -20.07 -30.55
C GLU A 462 -5.90 -19.25 -29.69
N ILE A 463 -5.52 -18.07 -30.19
CA ILE A 463 -4.74 -17.09 -29.44
C ILE A 463 -5.69 -16.34 -28.49
N ILE A 464 -5.36 -16.34 -27.21
CA ILE A 464 -6.21 -15.77 -26.16
C ILE A 464 -5.73 -14.36 -25.81
N GLY A 465 -6.61 -13.38 -25.94
CA GLY A 465 -6.38 -12.02 -25.45
C GLY A 465 -5.32 -11.19 -26.18
N ASN A 466 -5.15 -11.35 -27.50
CA ASN A 466 -4.32 -10.46 -28.32
C ASN A 466 -4.99 -9.10 -28.64
N PHE A 467 -5.86 -8.65 -27.74
CA PHE A 467 -6.66 -7.44 -27.80
C PHE A 467 -6.90 -6.95 -26.36
N GLY A 468 -7.15 -5.66 -26.17
CA GLY A 468 -7.48 -5.10 -24.86
C GLY A 468 -7.44 -3.58 -24.84
N LEU A 469 -8.19 -2.97 -23.93
CA LEU A 469 -8.21 -1.52 -23.71
C LEU A 469 -6.92 -1.03 -23.02
N VAL A 470 -6.29 -1.88 -22.22
CA VAL A 470 -5.05 -1.58 -21.49
C VAL A 470 -3.89 -2.26 -22.21
N LEU A 471 -2.91 -1.45 -22.64
CA LEU A 471 -1.71 -1.89 -23.36
C LEU A 471 -1.94 -2.76 -24.63
N GLY A 472 -3.18 -2.89 -25.12
CA GLY A 472 -3.51 -3.60 -26.37
C GLY A 472 -3.62 -5.12 -26.26
N GLY A 473 -3.61 -5.71 -25.06
CA GLY A 473 -3.67 -7.16 -24.86
C GLY A 473 -3.98 -7.54 -23.42
N ALA A 474 -4.30 -8.82 -23.19
CA ALA A 474 -4.74 -9.36 -21.91
C ALA A 474 -3.60 -9.82 -20.98
N ALA A 475 -2.34 -9.67 -21.41
CA ALA A 475 -1.16 -10.18 -20.70
C ALA A 475 -0.03 -9.15 -20.64
N GLY A 476 -0.13 -8.14 -19.78
CA GLY A 476 0.96 -7.19 -19.53
C GLY A 476 0.72 -6.28 -18.34
N ASP A 477 1.40 -5.13 -18.32
CA ASP A 477 1.61 -4.26 -17.15
C ASP A 477 2.47 -5.00 -16.12
N GLU A 478 1.89 -5.96 -15.41
CA GLU A 478 2.60 -6.86 -14.50
C GLU A 478 2.15 -8.29 -14.75
N MET A 479 3.06 -9.24 -14.53
CA MET A 479 2.82 -10.65 -14.81
C MET A 479 3.24 -11.58 -13.68
N ASP A 480 2.40 -12.59 -13.44
CA ASP A 480 2.65 -13.65 -12.47
C ASP A 480 2.90 -14.98 -13.18
N ARG A 481 3.80 -15.80 -12.61
CA ARG A 481 4.17 -17.11 -13.16
C ARG A 481 3.90 -18.26 -12.19
N LEU A 482 3.67 -19.44 -12.76
CA LEU A 482 3.73 -20.70 -12.04
C LEU A 482 5.18 -21.01 -11.63
N ASP A 483 5.40 -21.33 -10.36
CA ASP A 483 6.72 -21.70 -9.84
C ASP A 483 6.60 -22.64 -8.64
N PHE A 484 6.93 -23.91 -8.84
CA PHE A 484 6.87 -24.93 -7.78
C PHE A 484 7.95 -24.72 -6.71
N THR A 485 9.06 -24.05 -7.03
CA THR A 485 10.11 -23.74 -6.04
C THR A 485 9.65 -22.66 -5.06
N LEU A 486 8.71 -21.83 -5.49
CA LEU A 486 8.02 -20.84 -4.66
C LEU A 486 6.74 -21.39 -4.04
N GLY A 487 6.45 -22.68 -4.11
CA GLY A 487 5.35 -23.30 -3.37
C GLY A 487 4.01 -23.35 -4.09
N SER A 488 3.99 -23.18 -5.42
CA SER A 488 2.78 -23.50 -6.19
C SER A 488 2.35 -24.96 -5.92
N PRO A 489 1.05 -25.27 -5.73
CA PRO A 489 0.62 -26.63 -5.43
C PRO A 489 1.06 -27.65 -6.50
N PRO A 490 1.59 -28.83 -6.14
CA PRO A 490 2.20 -29.76 -7.11
C PRO A 490 1.29 -30.27 -8.24
N HIS A 491 -0.04 -30.29 -8.02
CA HIS A 491 -1.04 -30.73 -9.00
C HIS A 491 -1.61 -29.58 -9.86
N THR A 492 -1.03 -28.37 -9.75
CA THR A 492 -1.45 -27.20 -10.51
C THR A 492 -1.28 -27.41 -12.01
N LEU A 493 -2.35 -27.13 -12.76
CA LEU A 493 -2.34 -27.15 -14.21
C LEU A 493 -1.87 -25.82 -14.76
N LEU A 494 -0.83 -25.86 -15.60
CA LEU A 494 -0.49 -24.75 -16.49
C LEU A 494 -1.42 -24.79 -17.70
N LEU A 495 -2.35 -23.84 -17.76
CA LEU A 495 -3.41 -23.80 -18.76
C LEU A 495 -2.99 -23.02 -20.00
N ALA A 496 -2.40 -21.84 -19.83
CA ALA A 496 -1.92 -21.01 -20.92
C ALA A 496 -0.74 -20.15 -20.47
N THR A 497 0.12 -19.75 -21.40
CA THR A 497 1.26 -18.87 -21.12
C THR A 497 1.32 -17.77 -22.16
N ALA A 498 1.51 -16.53 -21.69
CA ALA A 498 1.95 -15.41 -22.52
C ALA A 498 3.43 -15.16 -22.24
N SER A 499 4.26 -15.12 -23.28
CA SER A 499 5.72 -14.98 -23.19
C SER A 499 6.25 -14.14 -24.37
N ASN A 500 7.57 -14.06 -24.53
CA ASN A 500 8.24 -13.22 -25.54
C ASN A 500 7.94 -11.72 -25.36
N TYR A 501 7.90 -11.28 -24.10
CA TYR A 501 7.82 -9.87 -23.79
C TYR A 501 9.03 -9.13 -24.38
N SER A 502 8.81 -7.88 -24.78
CA SER A 502 9.88 -7.00 -25.23
C SER A 502 10.90 -6.75 -24.12
N ARG A 503 12.09 -6.23 -24.46
CA ARG A 503 13.13 -5.85 -23.48
C ARG A 503 12.71 -4.83 -22.42
N GLN A 504 11.56 -4.17 -22.61
CA GLN A 504 10.95 -3.24 -21.66
C GLN A 504 10.26 -3.91 -20.48
N TYR A 505 10.11 -5.24 -20.51
CA TYR A 505 9.68 -6.00 -19.35
C TYR A 505 10.89 -6.60 -18.66
N MET A 506 10.95 -6.45 -17.34
CA MET A 506 12.07 -6.89 -16.51
C MET A 506 11.61 -7.90 -15.46
N PRO A 507 12.48 -8.85 -15.07
CA PRO A 507 12.15 -9.74 -13.96
C PRO A 507 12.20 -9.01 -12.62
N VAL A 508 11.47 -9.54 -11.65
CA VAL A 508 11.48 -9.03 -10.27
C VAL A 508 12.86 -9.17 -9.61
N ILE A 509 13.21 -8.21 -8.76
CA ILE A 509 14.54 -8.08 -8.15
C ILE A 509 14.85 -9.27 -7.22
N GLU A 510 13.86 -9.76 -6.49
CA GLU A 510 13.97 -10.87 -5.54
C GLU A 510 14.26 -12.24 -6.18
N ASP A 511 14.15 -12.33 -7.50
CA ASP A 511 14.56 -13.52 -8.26
C ASP A 511 16.01 -13.45 -8.74
N LEU A 512 16.68 -12.31 -8.55
CA LEU A 512 18.04 -12.09 -9.02
C LEU A 512 19.02 -12.19 -7.85
N LEU A 513 19.98 -13.12 -7.97
CA LEU A 513 21.12 -13.18 -7.05
C LEU A 513 22.27 -12.30 -7.52
N GLU A 514 22.47 -12.21 -8.83
CA GLU A 514 23.52 -11.40 -9.46
C GLU A 514 22.96 -10.72 -10.72
N LEU A 515 23.46 -9.53 -11.04
CA LEU A 515 23.12 -8.84 -12.27
C LEU A 515 23.87 -9.47 -13.45
N SER A 516 23.18 -9.67 -14.57
CA SER A 516 23.79 -10.19 -15.79
C SER A 516 23.28 -9.45 -17.03
N SER A 517 24.11 -9.42 -18.08
CA SER A 517 23.75 -8.78 -19.35
C SER A 517 22.58 -9.48 -20.07
N SER A 518 22.28 -10.74 -19.74
CA SER A 518 21.12 -11.47 -20.28
C SER A 518 19.78 -10.92 -19.81
N LEU A 519 19.74 -10.17 -18.69
CA LEU A 519 18.53 -9.48 -18.23
C LEU A 519 18.02 -8.44 -19.24
N LEU A 520 18.94 -7.81 -19.99
CA LEU A 520 18.61 -6.82 -21.02
C LEU A 520 18.21 -7.44 -22.37
N ALA A 521 18.43 -8.74 -22.54
CA ALA A 521 18.32 -9.44 -23.81
C ALA A 521 16.94 -10.07 -24.07
N ASN A 522 15.88 -9.60 -23.38
CA ASN A 522 14.49 -10.10 -23.51
C ASN A 522 14.35 -11.64 -23.49
N GLN A 523 15.23 -12.30 -22.75
CA GLN A 523 15.46 -13.75 -22.80
C GLN A 523 15.23 -14.46 -21.47
N ASP A 524 14.83 -13.74 -20.43
CA ASP A 524 14.57 -14.37 -19.14
C ASP A 524 13.26 -15.17 -19.19
N PRO A 525 13.29 -16.51 -19.09
CA PRO A 525 12.10 -17.35 -19.16
C PRO A 525 11.16 -17.16 -17.96
N ARG A 526 11.60 -16.44 -16.92
CA ARG A 526 10.76 -16.06 -15.78
C ARG A 526 9.81 -14.92 -16.15
N VAL A 527 10.14 -14.11 -17.16
CA VAL A 527 9.30 -13.00 -17.62
C VAL A 527 8.17 -13.56 -18.50
N ARG A 528 7.12 -14.05 -17.86
CA ARG A 528 5.91 -14.57 -18.51
C ARG A 528 4.68 -14.46 -17.62
N ALA A 529 3.50 -14.42 -18.24
CA ALA A 529 2.22 -14.59 -17.53
C ALA A 529 1.74 -16.03 -17.69
N ASP A 530 1.40 -16.70 -16.59
CA ASP A 530 0.84 -18.06 -16.61
C ASP A 530 -0.61 -18.06 -16.12
N MET A 531 -1.50 -18.63 -16.93
CA MET A 531 -2.87 -18.97 -16.53
C MET A 531 -2.86 -20.36 -15.90
N THR A 532 -3.41 -20.50 -14.69
CA THR A 532 -3.35 -21.75 -13.93
C THR A 532 -4.69 -22.13 -13.30
N TYR A 533 -4.82 -23.42 -12.97
CA TYR A 533 -5.94 -23.96 -12.20
C TYR A 533 -5.49 -25.09 -11.28
N PHE A 534 -6.01 -25.12 -10.06
CA PHE A 534 -5.83 -26.24 -9.14
C PHE A 534 -6.97 -26.34 -8.14
N GLU A 535 -7.23 -27.54 -7.66
CA GLU A 535 -8.20 -27.83 -6.61
C GLU A 535 -7.59 -27.68 -5.21
N THR A 536 -8.42 -27.27 -4.24
CA THR A 536 -8.09 -27.24 -2.81
C THR A 536 -9.00 -28.21 -2.04
N PRO A 537 -8.74 -28.48 -0.75
CA PRO A 537 -9.58 -29.38 0.03
C PRO A 537 -11.07 -28.97 0.02
N ASN A 538 -11.94 -29.94 0.31
CA ASN A 538 -13.39 -29.73 0.43
C ASN A 538 -14.09 -29.18 -0.82
N GLY A 539 -13.52 -29.43 -2.02
CA GLY A 539 -14.10 -29.00 -3.29
C GLY A 539 -13.85 -27.53 -3.63
N GLY A 540 -12.88 -26.90 -2.95
CA GLY A 540 -12.41 -25.58 -3.31
C GLY A 540 -11.51 -25.63 -4.54
N ALA A 541 -11.25 -24.47 -5.13
CA ALA A 541 -10.44 -24.36 -6.34
C ALA A 541 -9.93 -22.93 -6.55
N VAL A 542 -8.83 -22.81 -7.27
CA VAL A 542 -8.24 -21.53 -7.64
C VAL A 542 -8.04 -21.50 -9.15
N PHE A 543 -8.49 -20.41 -9.78
CA PHE A 543 -8.19 -20.07 -11.16
C PHE A 543 -7.47 -18.72 -11.19
N SER A 544 -6.34 -18.66 -11.88
CA SER A 544 -5.51 -17.45 -11.94
C SER A 544 -5.14 -17.13 -13.38
N VAL A 545 -5.18 -15.85 -13.74
CA VAL A 545 -4.83 -15.37 -15.09
C VAL A 545 -3.39 -14.89 -15.17
N GLY A 546 -2.85 -14.35 -14.06
CA GLY A 546 -1.47 -13.92 -13.95
C GLY A 546 -1.12 -12.68 -14.76
N SER A 547 -2.09 -11.79 -15.00
CA SER A 547 -1.84 -10.47 -15.59
C SER A 547 -2.82 -9.42 -15.11
N ILE A 548 -2.32 -8.20 -14.89
CA ILE A 548 -3.15 -7.03 -14.60
C ILE A 548 -4.11 -6.74 -15.75
N THR A 549 -3.69 -6.82 -17.01
CA THR A 549 -4.52 -6.31 -18.12
C THR A 549 -5.68 -7.21 -18.54
N TRP A 550 -5.85 -8.39 -17.91
CA TRP A 550 -6.88 -9.37 -18.25
C TRP A 550 -8.28 -8.77 -18.34
N CYS A 551 -8.74 -8.08 -17.28
CA CYS A 551 -10.10 -7.55 -17.26
C CYS A 551 -10.29 -6.39 -18.27
N GLY A 552 -9.21 -5.71 -18.65
CA GLY A 552 -9.22 -4.70 -19.71
C GLY A 552 -9.52 -5.26 -21.11
N SER A 553 -9.56 -6.58 -21.27
CA SER A 553 -9.88 -7.28 -22.51
C SER A 553 -11.29 -7.88 -22.53
N LEU A 554 -12.04 -7.82 -21.43
CA LEU A 554 -13.36 -8.45 -21.30
C LEU A 554 -14.40 -7.88 -22.26
N SER A 555 -14.43 -6.56 -22.45
CA SER A 555 -15.44 -5.86 -23.27
C SER A 555 -15.18 -5.86 -24.77
N HIS A 556 -14.06 -6.45 -25.22
CA HIS A 556 -13.71 -6.47 -26.63
C HIS A 556 -14.78 -7.17 -27.49
N ASN A 557 -15.05 -6.63 -28.68
CA ASN A 557 -16.00 -7.20 -29.64
C ASN A 557 -17.38 -7.47 -29.01
N ASP A 558 -17.93 -6.47 -28.32
CA ASP A 558 -19.21 -6.55 -27.60
C ASP A 558 -19.29 -7.77 -26.67
N TYR A 559 -18.23 -7.96 -25.87
CA TYR A 559 -18.06 -9.08 -24.93
C TYR A 559 -17.98 -10.48 -25.57
N ASN A 560 -17.99 -10.58 -26.91
CA ASN A 560 -17.89 -11.84 -27.63
C ASN A 560 -16.44 -12.14 -28.03
N ASN A 561 -15.67 -12.59 -27.05
CA ASN A 561 -14.25 -12.90 -27.20
C ASN A 561 -13.82 -14.01 -26.23
N ASN A 562 -12.59 -14.52 -26.38
CA ASN A 562 -12.09 -15.63 -25.58
C ASN A 562 -11.84 -15.28 -24.10
N VAL A 563 -11.37 -14.07 -23.78
CA VAL A 563 -11.16 -13.61 -22.39
C VAL A 563 -12.49 -13.59 -21.62
N SER A 564 -13.53 -13.01 -22.21
CA SER A 564 -14.89 -12.98 -21.68
C SER A 564 -15.45 -14.39 -21.49
N ARG A 565 -15.30 -15.26 -22.50
CA ARG A 565 -15.81 -16.64 -22.45
C ARG A 565 -15.13 -17.48 -21.37
N ILE A 566 -13.81 -17.44 -21.28
CA ILE A 566 -13.04 -18.15 -20.24
C ILE A 566 -13.49 -17.68 -18.84
N THR A 567 -13.56 -16.36 -18.64
CA THR A 567 -13.99 -15.78 -17.35
C THR A 567 -15.42 -16.23 -16.99
N ALA A 568 -16.35 -16.20 -17.95
CA ALA A 568 -17.73 -16.68 -17.76
C ALA A 568 -17.80 -18.18 -17.43
N ASN A 569 -17.02 -19.01 -18.12
CA ASN A 569 -16.99 -20.44 -17.90
C ASN A 569 -16.55 -20.77 -16.46
N VAL A 570 -15.49 -20.12 -15.99
CA VAL A 570 -15.00 -20.30 -14.61
C VAL A 570 -16.01 -19.82 -13.59
N LEU A 571 -16.55 -18.61 -13.77
CA LEU A 571 -17.51 -18.04 -12.82
C LEU A 571 -18.79 -18.89 -12.70
N ARG A 572 -19.31 -19.40 -13.83
CA ARG A 572 -20.47 -20.33 -13.83
C ARG A 572 -20.15 -21.61 -13.09
N ALA A 573 -19.01 -22.24 -13.37
CA ALA A 573 -18.61 -23.48 -12.70
C ALA A 573 -18.47 -23.26 -11.18
N PHE A 574 -17.84 -22.16 -10.78
CA PHE A 574 -17.57 -21.87 -9.37
C PHE A 574 -18.81 -21.49 -8.55
N THR A 575 -19.85 -20.93 -9.20
CA THR A 575 -21.13 -20.57 -8.56
C THR A 575 -22.17 -21.70 -8.54
N LEU A 576 -22.05 -22.70 -9.42
CA LEU A 576 -22.97 -23.85 -9.50
C LEU A 576 -22.60 -24.97 -8.51
N ALA A 577 -21.32 -25.16 -8.19
CA ALA A 577 -20.77 -26.28 -7.42
C ALA A 577 -20.82 -26.11 -5.89
#